data_AF-A0AA35XHD4-F1
#
_entry.id   AF-A0AA35XHD4-F1
#
_cell.length_a   1.000
_cell.length_b   1.000
_cell.length_c   1.000
_cell.angle_alpha   90.00
_cell.angle_beta   90.00
_cell.angle_gamma   90.00
#
_symmetry.space_group_name_H-M   'P 1'
#
loop_
_entity.id
_entity.type
_entity.pdbx_description
1 polymer ?
#
loop_
_entity_poly.entity_id
_entity_poly.type
_entity_poly.pdbx_seq_one_letter_code
_entity_poly.pdbx_strand_id
1 'polypeptide(L)'
;MQHTAQVYCSGMPWPLRHIVPWLRRAELLWRDWKWLTTKKEDILQDFRAACDALHKRLGNRDAFFDGGPSCLDVLVLSHVQAVLTTTLPSNELGEIISDYPNLGNFCGTISASHNLIIN
;
A
#
# COMPACT_ATOMS: atom_id res chain seq x y z
N MET A 1 -13.30 7.76 -8.68
CA MET A 1 -12.87 6.89 -9.80
C MET A 1 -11.71 7.49 -10.59
N GLN A 2 -11.71 8.80 -10.84
CA GLN A 2 -10.68 9.48 -11.65
C GLN A 2 -9.27 9.37 -11.03
N HIS A 3 -9.14 9.52 -9.71
CA HIS A 3 -7.84 9.52 -9.05
C HIS A 3 -7.05 8.20 -9.18
N THR A 4 -7.68 7.05 -8.96
CA THR A 4 -6.99 5.76 -9.12
C THR A 4 -6.77 5.42 -10.59
N ALA A 5 -7.74 5.70 -11.47
CA ALA A 5 -7.59 5.47 -12.91
C ALA A 5 -6.38 6.23 -13.49
N GLN A 6 -6.10 7.45 -13.01
CA GLN A 6 -4.95 8.24 -13.45
C GLN A 6 -3.62 7.52 -13.16
N VAL A 7 -3.46 6.94 -11.97
CA VAL A 7 -2.24 6.20 -11.59
C VAL A 7 -2.09 4.92 -12.41
N TYR A 8 -3.17 4.17 -12.62
CA TYR A 8 -3.13 2.93 -13.40
C TYR A 8 -2.90 3.15 -14.90
N CYS A 9 -3.14 4.36 -15.41
CA CYS A 9 -3.14 4.64 -16.85
C CYS A 9 -2.16 5.72 -17.29
N SER A 10 -1.34 6.26 -16.40
CA SER A 10 -0.29 7.20 -16.74
C SER A 10 0.75 6.52 -17.63
N GLY A 11 0.56 6.60 -18.95
CA GLY A 11 1.44 6.02 -19.97
C GLY A 11 0.75 5.10 -20.98
N MET A 12 -0.56 4.83 -20.83
CA MET A 12 -1.28 3.96 -21.77
C MET A 12 -1.92 4.76 -22.93
N PRO A 13 -1.83 4.27 -24.19
CA PRO A 13 -2.49 4.90 -25.33
C PRO A 13 -4.01 4.68 -25.31
N TRP A 14 -4.73 5.46 -26.11
CA TRP A 14 -6.14 5.20 -26.38
C TRP A 14 -6.28 3.93 -27.23
N PRO A 15 -7.26 3.03 -26.96
CA PRO A 15 -8.34 3.14 -25.98
C PRO A 15 -8.03 2.50 -24.61
N LEU A 16 -6.86 1.87 -24.44
CA LEU A 16 -6.50 1.07 -23.26
C LEU A 16 -6.62 1.86 -21.95
N ARG A 17 -6.29 3.16 -21.95
CA ARG A 17 -6.41 4.03 -20.78
C ARG A 17 -7.84 4.10 -20.18
N HIS A 18 -8.86 3.78 -20.96
CA HIS A 18 -10.25 3.76 -20.50
C HIS A 18 -10.71 2.34 -20.14
N ILE A 19 -10.25 1.35 -20.90
CA ILE A 19 -10.68 -0.04 -20.75
C ILE A 19 -10.02 -0.68 -19.53
N VAL A 20 -8.73 -0.46 -19.31
CA VAL A 20 -7.95 -1.13 -18.26
C VAL A 20 -8.49 -0.82 -16.85
N PRO A 21 -8.77 0.43 -16.45
CA PRO A 21 -9.34 0.71 -15.13
C PRO A 21 -10.70 0.06 -14.93
N TRP A 22 -11.52 0.02 -15.98
CA TRP A 22 -12.83 -0.61 -15.93
C TRP A 22 -12.71 -2.11 -15.71
N LEU A 23 -11.84 -2.80 -16.48
CA LEU A 23 -11.57 -4.22 -16.31
C LEU A 23 -11.01 -4.54 -14.92
N ARG A 24 -10.03 -3.77 -14.44
CA ARG A 24 -9.44 -3.96 -13.11
C ARG A 24 -10.46 -3.80 -12.00
N ARG A 25 -11.36 -2.82 -12.10
CA ARG A 25 -12.43 -2.65 -11.13
C ARG A 25 -13.41 -3.81 -11.21
N ALA A 26 -13.84 -4.21 -12.41
CA ALA A 26 -14.75 -5.34 -12.58
C ALA A 26 -14.19 -6.63 -11.95
N GLU A 27 -12.90 -6.90 -12.20
CA GLU A 27 -12.17 -8.03 -11.60
C GLU A 27 -12.21 -8.00 -10.07
N LEU A 28 -11.90 -6.85 -9.45
CA LEU A 28 -11.93 -6.69 -7.99
C LEU A 28 -13.34 -6.90 -7.41
N LEU A 29 -14.36 -6.34 -8.07
CA LEU A 29 -15.75 -6.46 -7.63
C LEU A 29 -16.28 -7.89 -7.78
N TRP A 30 -15.83 -8.61 -8.80
CA TRP A 30 -16.18 -10.02 -9.00
C TRP A 30 -15.48 -10.94 -8.02
N ARG A 31 -14.22 -10.65 -7.68
CA ARG A 31 -13.44 -11.47 -6.75
C ARG A 31 -13.97 -11.37 -5.33
N ASP A 32 -14.35 -10.17 -4.89
CA ASP A 32 -14.85 -9.94 -3.54
C ASP A 32 -15.98 -8.91 -3.53
N TRP A 33 -17.20 -9.40 -3.72
CA TRP A 33 -18.42 -8.58 -3.65
C TRP A 33 -18.60 -7.91 -2.27
N LYS A 34 -18.00 -8.49 -1.22
CA LYS A 34 -18.02 -7.99 0.15
C LYS A 34 -17.54 -6.53 0.25
N TRP A 35 -16.57 -6.12 -0.56
CA TRP A 35 -16.05 -4.75 -0.52
C TRP A 35 -17.05 -3.69 -0.99
N LEU A 36 -18.12 -4.07 -1.70
CA LEU A 36 -19.19 -3.13 -2.10
C LEU A 36 -20.11 -2.77 -0.94
N THR A 37 -20.26 -3.66 0.03
CA THR A 37 -21.17 -3.50 1.17
C THR A 37 -20.46 -3.18 2.47
N THR A 38 -19.13 -3.34 2.49
CA THR A 38 -18.30 -3.04 3.67
C THR A 38 -18.28 -1.54 3.91
N LYS A 39 -18.52 -1.14 5.15
CA LYS A 39 -18.45 0.27 5.54
C LYS A 39 -17.01 0.73 5.55
N LYS A 40 -16.82 2.00 5.24
CA LYS A 40 -15.50 2.63 5.23
C LYS A 40 -14.82 2.49 6.60
N GLU A 41 -15.57 2.65 7.68
CA GLU A 41 -15.08 2.56 9.06
C GLU A 41 -14.52 1.17 9.38
N ASP A 42 -15.18 0.11 8.91
CA ASP A 42 -14.72 -1.28 9.08
C ASP A 42 -13.39 -1.50 8.35
N ILE A 43 -13.25 -0.95 7.13
CA ILE A 43 -12.00 -1.02 6.34
C ILE A 43 -10.86 -0.29 7.07
N LEU A 44 -11.12 0.88 7.63
CA LEU A 44 -10.13 1.63 8.39
C LEU A 44 -9.73 0.89 9.67
N GLN A 45 -10.68 0.23 10.34
CA GLN A 45 -10.42 -0.58 11.52
C GLN A 45 -9.55 -1.81 11.19
N ASP A 46 -9.89 -2.53 10.12
CA ASP A 46 -9.09 -3.66 9.63
C ASP A 46 -7.67 -3.21 9.24
N PHE A 47 -7.55 -2.04 8.60
CA PHE A 47 -6.27 -1.47 8.24
C PHE A 47 -5.43 -1.08 9.46
N ARG A 48 -6.04 -0.48 10.49
CA ARG A 48 -5.38 -0.22 11.79
C ARG A 48 -4.90 -1.51 12.43
N ALA A 49 -5.73 -2.56 12.46
CA ALA A 49 -5.35 -3.85 13.03
C ALA A 49 -4.16 -4.49 12.28
N ALA A 50 -4.11 -4.35 10.95
CA ALA A 50 -2.96 -4.79 10.16
C ALA A 50 -1.69 -4.00 10.48
N CYS A 51 -1.80 -2.67 10.58
CA CYS A 51 -0.68 -1.80 10.98
C CYS A 51 -0.19 -2.14 12.40
N ASP A 52 -1.09 -2.39 13.35
CA ASP A 52 -0.76 -2.85 14.70
C ASP A 52 0.03 -4.17 14.68
N ALA A 53 -0.42 -5.14 13.88
CA ALA A 53 0.24 -6.44 13.77
C ALA A 53 1.65 -6.29 13.18
N LEU A 54 1.80 -5.49 12.12
CA LEU A 54 3.09 -5.19 11.48
C LEU A 54 4.02 -4.46 12.45
N HIS A 55 3.53 -3.41 13.10
CA HIS A 55 4.25 -2.63 14.11
C HIS A 55 4.77 -3.53 15.23
N LYS A 56 3.90 -4.39 15.80
CA LYS A 56 4.27 -5.32 16.88
C LYS A 56 5.28 -6.36 16.41
N ARG A 57 5.13 -6.86 15.18
CA ARG A 57 6.05 -7.84 14.60
C ARG A 57 7.43 -7.24 14.35
N LEU A 58 7.48 -5.99 13.90
CA LEU A 58 8.73 -5.26 13.67
C LEU A 58 9.42 -4.91 15.01
N GLY A 59 8.65 -4.45 16.00
CA GLY A 59 9.16 -4.06 17.30
C GLY A 59 10.23 -2.96 17.16
N ASN A 60 11.43 -3.23 17.68
CA ASN A 60 12.61 -2.35 17.59
C ASN A 60 13.60 -2.77 16.50
N ARG A 61 13.20 -3.65 15.57
CA ARG A 61 14.05 -4.11 14.48
C ARG A 61 13.88 -3.19 13.27
N ASP A 62 14.92 -3.14 12.44
CA ASP A 62 14.91 -2.40 11.18
C ASP A 62 14.38 -3.22 9.99
N ALA A 63 14.16 -4.52 10.19
CA ALA A 63 13.58 -5.47 9.23
C ALA A 63 12.79 -6.58 9.94
N PHE A 64 11.88 -7.24 9.22
CA PHE A 64 11.06 -8.34 9.75
C PHE A 64 11.87 -9.62 10.03
N PHE A 65 13.00 -9.80 9.36
CA PHE A 65 13.87 -10.96 9.51
C PHE A 65 15.31 -10.55 9.81
N ASP A 66 16.03 -11.44 10.49
CA ASP A 66 17.43 -11.25 10.80
C ASP A 66 18.27 -11.55 9.55
N GLY A 67 19.28 -10.72 9.27
CA GLY A 67 20.14 -10.86 8.08
C GLY A 67 19.91 -9.84 6.97
N GLY A 68 19.07 -8.82 7.19
CA GLY A 68 18.86 -7.70 6.28
C GLY A 68 17.50 -7.72 5.56
N PRO A 69 17.28 -6.82 4.58
CA PRO A 69 16.02 -6.71 3.85
C PRO A 69 15.68 -8.02 3.14
N SER A 70 14.55 -8.61 3.48
CA SER A 70 13.99 -9.76 2.77
C SER A 70 12.99 -9.33 1.70
N CYS A 71 12.62 -10.26 0.82
CA CYS A 71 11.55 -10.05 -0.16
C CYS A 71 10.23 -9.63 0.52
N LEU A 72 9.97 -10.12 1.73
CA LEU A 72 8.79 -9.73 2.50
C LEU A 72 8.87 -8.25 2.92
N ASP A 73 10.04 -7.77 3.34
CA ASP A 73 10.22 -6.37 3.72
C ASP A 73 9.95 -5.43 2.53
N VAL A 74 10.44 -5.79 1.35
CA VAL A 74 10.21 -5.07 0.10
C VAL A 74 8.73 -5.08 -0.27
N LEU A 75 8.06 -6.22 -0.12
CA LEU A 75 6.63 -6.33 -0.41
C LEU A 75 5.81 -5.43 0.51
N VAL A 76 6.06 -5.47 1.82
CA VAL A 76 5.37 -4.61 2.79
C VAL A 76 5.66 -3.13 2.52
N LEU A 77 6.92 -2.76 2.28
CA LEU A 77 7.31 -1.41 1.88
C LEU A 77 6.50 -0.95 0.67
N SER A 78 6.42 -1.77 -0.38
CA SER A 78 5.73 -1.41 -1.62
C SER A 78 4.25 -1.13 -1.40
N HIS A 79 3.58 -1.90 -0.53
CA HIS A 79 2.18 -1.68 -0.19
C HIS A 79 1.98 -0.40 0.62
N VAL A 80 2.80 -0.18 1.64
CA VAL A 80 2.74 1.05 2.47
C VAL A 80 3.03 2.28 1.61
N GLN A 81 4.05 2.22 0.77
CA GLN A 81 4.42 3.33 -0.10
C GLN A 81 3.37 3.59 -1.19
N ALA A 82 2.73 2.55 -1.73
CA ALA A 82 1.61 2.72 -2.66
C ALA A 82 0.44 3.48 -2.00
N VAL A 83 0.13 3.20 -0.73
CA VAL A 83 -0.90 3.93 0.02
C VAL A 83 -0.49 5.39 0.24
N LEU A 84 0.77 5.65 0.61
CA LEU A 84 1.27 7.00 0.90
C LEU A 84 1.43 7.88 -0.35
N THR A 85 1.75 7.28 -1.50
CA THR A 85 2.02 8.02 -2.75
C THR A 85 0.79 8.18 -3.63
N THR A 86 -0.24 7.35 -3.43
CA THR A 86 -1.50 7.47 -4.19
C THR A 86 -2.33 8.62 -3.63
N THR A 87 -2.63 9.61 -4.46
CA THR A 87 -3.59 10.67 -4.13
C THR A 87 -4.99 10.07 -4.04
N LEU A 88 -5.45 9.76 -2.83
CA LEU A 88 -6.81 9.30 -2.56
C LEU A 88 -7.71 10.49 -2.20
N PRO A 89 -9.03 10.40 -2.43
CA PRO A 89 -9.98 11.45 -2.03
C PRO A 89 -10.00 11.72 -0.51
N SER A 90 -9.51 10.77 0.28
CA SER A 90 -9.36 10.85 1.73
C SER A 90 -7.96 10.35 2.10
N ASN A 91 -7.32 11.03 3.05
CA ASN A 91 -5.98 10.73 3.52
C ASN A 91 -5.97 9.89 4.82
N GLU A 92 -7.11 9.36 5.27
CA GLU A 92 -7.22 8.66 6.56
C GLU A 92 -6.31 7.44 6.67
N LEU A 93 -6.04 6.74 5.56
CA LEU A 93 -5.08 5.63 5.55
C LEU A 93 -3.65 6.13 5.83
N GLY A 94 -3.28 7.28 5.26
CA GLY A 94 -1.99 7.92 5.53
C GLY A 94 -1.88 8.40 6.98
N GLU A 95 -2.97 8.95 7.52
CA GLU A 95 -3.05 9.36 8.92
C GLU A 95 -2.89 8.15 9.86
N ILE A 96 -3.53 7.01 9.57
CA ILE A 96 -3.34 5.76 10.32
C ILE A 96 -1.87 5.35 10.32
N ILE A 97 -1.20 5.38 9.16
CA ILE A 97 0.23 5.00 9.08
C ILE A 97 1.09 5.96 9.91
N SER A 98 0.73 7.25 9.96
CA SER A 98 1.47 8.24 10.74
C SER A 98 1.43 8.00 12.26
N ASP A 99 0.42 7.27 12.75
CA ASP A 99 0.35 6.82 14.15
C ASP A 99 1.46 5.79 14.50
N TYR A 100 2.13 5.19 13.50
CA TYR A 100 3.14 4.14 13.67
C TYR A 100 4.53 4.58 13.14
N PRO A 101 5.30 5.37 13.92
CA PRO A 101 6.56 5.94 13.45
C PRO A 101 7.64 4.90 13.10
N ASN A 102 7.62 3.73 13.74
CA ASN A 102 8.56 2.64 13.40
C ASN A 102 8.31 2.06 12.00
N LEU A 103 7.06 2.04 11.50
CA LEU A 103 6.75 1.62 10.14
C LEU A 103 7.26 2.66 9.14
N GLY A 104 7.19 3.95 9.49
CA GLY A 104 7.82 5.02 8.71
C GLY A 104 9.34 4.87 8.63
N ASN A 105 10.00 4.63 9.77
CA ASN A 105 11.45 4.40 9.84
C ASN A 105 11.86 3.16 9.04
N PHE A 106 11.12 2.05 9.19
CA PHE A 106 11.29 0.85 8.40
C PHE A 106 11.24 1.13 6.90
N CYS A 107 10.24 1.90 6.45
CA CYS A 107 10.13 2.23 5.03
C CYS A 107 11.35 3.01 4.52
N GLY A 108 11.88 3.93 5.33
CA GLY A 108 13.11 4.66 5.03
C GLY A 108 14.32 3.75 4.93
N THR A 109 14.53 2.86 5.90
CA THR A 109 15.67 1.95 5.95
C THR A 109 15.68 0.97 4.77
N ILE A 110 14.53 0.38 4.44
CA ILE A 110 14.43 -0.56 3.32
C ILE A 110 14.58 0.17 1.98
N SER A 111 14.01 1.37 1.83
CA SER A 111 14.17 2.20 0.62
C SER A 111 15.64 2.58 0.39
N ALA A 112 16.36 3.00 1.44
CA ALA A 112 17.78 3.29 1.37
C ALA A 112 18.60 2.05 0.98
N SER A 113 18.29 0.88 1.57
CA SER A 113 18.95 -0.38 1.26
C SER A 113 18.71 -0.83 -0.18
N HIS A 114 17.51 -0.64 -0.71
CA HIS A 114 17.17 -0.98 -2.10
C HIS A 114 17.99 -0.14 -3.09
N ASN A 115 18.18 1.16 -2.84
CA ASN A 115 18.99 2.02 -3.71
C ASN A 115 20.48 1.64 -3.75
N LEU A 116 20.98 0.91 -2.75
CA LEU A 116 22.36 0.39 -2.72
C LEU A 116 22.55 -0.88 -3.55
N ILE A 117 21.48 -1.59 -3.92
CA ILE A 117 21.56 -2.86 -4.68
C ILE A 117 21.55 -2.62 -6.20
N ILE A 118 21.18 -1.41 -6.64
CA ILE A 118 21.01 -1.05 -8.07
C ILE A 118 22.15 -0.12 -8.57
N ASN A 119 23.20 0.08 -7.77
CA ASN A 119 24.43 0.78 -8.15
C ASN A 119 25.61 -0.20 -8.07
#